data_AF-A0A0Q0XTG3-F1
#
_entry.id   AF-A0A0Q0XTG3-F1
#
_cell.length_a   1.000
_cell.length_b   1.000
_cell.length_c   1.000
_cell.angle_alpha   90.00
_cell.angle_beta   90.00
_cell.angle_gamma   90.00
#
_symmetry.space_group_name_H-M   'P 1'
#
loop_
_entity.id
_entity.type
_entity.pdbx_description
1 polymer ?
#
loop_
_entity_poly.entity_id
_entity_poly.type
_entity_poly.pdbx_seq_one_letter_code
_entity_poly.pdbx_strand_id
1 'polypeptide(L)'
;MFSGKSVILCGFIAVASTVEATTATQPVSEESIAVSAVAALQICQERNPERGLTLERLVSDTTFSEERRSVFRKVYADPAYKKEISTMKAFLLEPPLTHVLRDICENLRKTSPDGYR
;
A
#
# COMPACT_ATOMS: atom_id res chain seq x y z
N MET A 1 43.06 11.77 -45.20
CA MET A 1 41.88 11.44 -46.03
C MET A 1 41.44 10.02 -45.68
N PHE A 2 40.15 9.86 -45.35
CA PHE A 2 39.35 8.61 -45.25
C PHE A 2 39.87 7.47 -44.33
N SER A 3 39.11 7.11 -43.29
CA SER A 3 37.98 6.14 -43.31
C SER A 3 38.50 4.70 -43.40
N GLY A 4 38.16 3.74 -42.56
CA GLY A 4 37.11 3.56 -41.57
C GLY A 4 36.88 2.05 -41.41
N LYS A 5 36.12 1.66 -40.38
CA LYS A 5 35.51 0.33 -40.10
C LYS A 5 36.42 -0.70 -39.40
N SER A 6 36.20 -0.94 -38.10
CA SER A 6 35.38 -2.04 -37.51
C SER A 6 36.17 -3.36 -37.47
N VAL A 7 36.26 -4.15 -36.40
CA VAL A 7 35.21 -4.71 -35.54
C VAL A 7 35.80 -5.18 -34.19
N ILE A 8 35.16 -4.68 -33.13
CA ILE A 8 34.90 -5.23 -31.79
C ILE A 8 35.09 -6.75 -31.64
N LEU A 9 35.86 -7.18 -30.62
CA LEU A 9 35.35 -8.15 -29.63
C LEU A 9 36.20 -8.10 -28.34
N CYS A 10 35.64 -7.46 -27.31
CA CYS A 10 36.14 -7.51 -25.93
C CYS A 10 35.97 -8.93 -25.37
N GLY A 11 37.10 -9.61 -25.14
CA GLY A 11 37.18 -10.73 -24.21
C GLY A 11 37.89 -10.28 -22.95
N PHE A 12 37.16 -10.05 -21.86
CA PHE A 12 37.63 -9.89 -20.47
C PHE A 12 36.37 -9.96 -19.57
N ILE A 13 36.31 -10.42 -18.33
CA ILE A 13 37.21 -11.07 -17.37
C ILE A 13 36.30 -11.58 -16.24
N ALA A 14 36.74 -12.68 -15.62
CA ALA A 14 36.55 -13.14 -14.24
C ALA A 14 35.22 -12.90 -13.48
N VAL A 15 34.68 -14.07 -13.10
CA VAL A 15 33.96 -14.41 -11.89
C VAL A 15 34.50 -13.68 -10.64
N ALA A 16 33.67 -12.81 -10.05
CA ALA A 16 33.53 -12.58 -8.61
C ALA A 16 32.43 -11.52 -8.40
N SER A 17 31.16 -11.88 -8.58
CA SER A 17 30.08 -11.06 -8.07
C SER A 17 29.92 -11.39 -6.60
N THR A 18 30.43 -10.52 -5.74
CA THR A 18 29.93 -10.43 -4.36
C THR A 18 28.41 -10.39 -4.44
N VAL A 19 27.75 -11.30 -3.75
CA VAL A 19 26.29 -11.25 -3.55
C VAL A 19 26.04 -10.00 -2.71
N GLU A 20 25.94 -8.87 -3.35
CA GLU A 20 25.40 -7.67 -2.76
C GLU A 20 23.92 -7.97 -2.54
N ALA A 21 23.61 -8.49 -1.35
CA ALA A 21 22.28 -8.45 -0.78
C ALA A 21 21.91 -6.97 -0.60
N THR A 22 21.61 -6.32 -1.72
CA THR A 22 20.81 -5.10 -1.74
C THR A 22 19.42 -5.55 -1.30
N THR A 23 19.19 -5.54 0.00
CA THR A 23 17.85 -5.27 0.53
C THR A 23 17.47 -3.90 0.00
N ALA A 24 16.96 -3.88 -1.24
CA ALA A 24 16.25 -2.77 -1.80
C ALA A 24 15.01 -2.61 -0.93
N THR A 25 15.08 -1.75 0.07
CA THR A 25 13.89 -1.11 0.65
C THR A 25 13.24 -0.38 -0.51
N GLN A 26 12.34 -1.06 -1.23
CA GLN A 26 11.53 -0.44 -2.26
C GLN A 26 10.76 0.70 -1.58
N PRO A 27 10.76 1.92 -2.14
CA PRO A 27 9.92 2.98 -1.60
C PRO A 27 8.48 2.46 -1.61
N VAL A 28 7.86 2.36 -0.43
CA VAL A 28 6.46 1.96 -0.33
C VAL A 28 5.65 3.02 -1.06
N SER A 29 5.03 2.64 -2.18
CA SER A 29 4.26 3.57 -2.98
C SER A 29 3.01 4.03 -2.22
N GLU A 30 2.55 5.25 -2.46
CA GLU A 30 1.30 5.75 -1.86
C GLU A 30 0.10 4.87 -2.24
N GLU A 31 0.13 4.25 -3.42
CA GLU A 31 -0.88 3.28 -3.86
C GLU A 31 -0.89 2.03 -2.98
N SER A 32 0.29 1.48 -2.64
CA SER A 32 0.40 0.33 -1.73
C SER A 32 -0.09 0.65 -0.31
N ILE A 33 0.17 1.87 0.16
CA ILE A 33 -0.38 2.37 1.44
C ILE A 33 -1.90 2.46 1.36
N ALA A 34 -2.43 3.05 0.29
CA ALA A 34 -3.85 3.18 0.06
C ALA A 34 -4.56 1.82 -0.02
N VAL A 35 -3.99 0.85 -0.74
CA VAL A 35 -4.52 -0.53 -0.80
C VAL A 35 -4.62 -1.14 0.59
N SER A 36 -3.56 -1.01 1.40
CA SER A 36 -3.52 -1.53 2.76
C SER A 36 -4.56 -0.88 3.67
N ALA A 37 -4.66 0.45 3.62
CA ALA A 37 -5.63 1.20 4.41
C ALA A 37 -7.08 0.94 3.98
N VAL A 38 -7.34 0.85 2.68
CA VAL A 38 -8.67 0.51 2.14
C VAL A 38 -9.06 -0.92 2.52
N ALA A 39 -8.14 -1.88 2.43
CA ALA A 39 -8.38 -3.26 2.87
C ALA A 39 -8.74 -3.33 4.36
N ALA A 40 -7.97 -2.66 5.22
CA ALA A 40 -8.25 -2.58 6.65
C ALA A 40 -9.62 -1.91 6.92
N LEU A 41 -9.89 -0.77 6.27
CA LEU A 41 -11.17 -0.06 6.38
C LEU A 41 -12.35 -0.97 6.00
N GLN A 42 -12.27 -1.69 4.88
CA GLN A 42 -13.32 -2.61 4.45
C GLN A 42 -13.55 -3.73 5.48
N ILE A 43 -12.47 -4.32 6.03
CA ILE A 43 -12.62 -5.34 7.08
C ILE A 43 -13.27 -4.75 8.34
N CYS A 44 -12.83 -3.56 8.77
CA CYS A 44 -13.39 -2.92 9.97
C CYS A 44 -14.86 -2.55 9.78
N GLN A 45 -15.25 -2.08 8.58
CA GLN A 45 -16.62 -1.79 8.20
C GLN A 45 -17.47 -3.07 8.16
N GLU A 46 -16.98 -4.15 7.57
CA GLU A 46 -17.67 -5.45 7.52
C GLU A 46 -17.93 -6.03 8.93
N ARG A 47 -16.99 -5.82 9.86
CA ARG A 47 -17.11 -6.29 11.25
C ARG A 47 -17.99 -5.40 12.14
N ASN A 48 -18.14 -4.13 11.79
CA ASN A 48 -18.87 -3.14 12.59
C ASN A 48 -19.69 -2.20 11.68
N PRO A 49 -20.67 -2.72 10.92
CA PRO A 49 -21.42 -1.95 9.93
C PRO A 49 -22.19 -0.77 10.54
N GLU A 50 -22.60 -0.89 11.81
CA GLU A 50 -23.31 0.14 12.57
C GLU A 50 -22.49 1.41 12.85
N ARG A 51 -21.16 1.35 12.70
CA ARG A 51 -20.25 2.47 13.01
C ARG A 51 -20.13 3.49 11.88
N GLY A 52 -20.67 3.19 10.70
CA GLY A 52 -20.62 4.09 9.54
C GLY A 52 -19.19 4.43 9.07
N LEU A 53 -18.22 3.56 9.32
CA LEU A 53 -16.86 3.73 8.81
C LEU A 53 -16.91 3.81 7.28
N THR A 54 -16.39 4.91 6.74
CA THR A 54 -16.40 5.19 5.30
C THR A 54 -15.06 5.79 4.89
N LEU A 55 -14.72 5.63 3.61
CA LEU A 55 -13.48 6.19 3.07
C LEU A 55 -13.44 7.71 3.26
N GLU A 56 -14.54 8.40 2.95
CA GLU A 56 -14.58 9.87 3.05
C GLU A 56 -14.35 10.38 4.47
N ARG A 57 -14.79 9.65 5.51
CA ARG A 57 -14.44 9.99 6.90
C ARG A 57 -12.94 9.85 7.15
N LEU A 58 -12.32 8.76 6.69
CA LEU A 58 -10.88 8.55 6.84
C LEU A 58 -10.06 9.65 6.18
N VAL A 59 -10.40 10.00 4.93
CA VAL A 59 -9.61 10.98 4.15
C VAL A 59 -9.98 12.43 4.45
N SER A 60 -11.08 12.69 5.17
CA SER A 60 -11.46 14.03 5.63
C SER A 60 -10.53 14.60 6.71
N ASP A 61 -9.71 13.76 7.32
CA ASP A 61 -8.69 14.18 8.27
C ASP A 61 -7.71 15.19 7.62
N THR A 62 -7.36 16.24 8.34
CA THR A 62 -6.51 17.35 7.85
C THR A 62 -5.06 16.95 7.64
N THR A 63 -4.64 15.78 8.13
CA THR A 63 -3.32 15.20 7.90
C THR A 63 -3.15 14.62 6.49
N PHE A 64 -4.23 14.42 5.75
CA PHE A 64 -4.20 13.99 4.35
C PHE A 64 -4.05 15.19 3.42
N SER A 65 -3.01 15.19 2.58
CA SER A 65 -2.92 16.10 1.43
C SER A 65 -3.98 15.74 0.39
N GLU A 66 -4.42 16.72 -0.42
CA GLU A 66 -5.38 16.48 -1.51
C GLU A 66 -4.93 15.36 -2.47
N GLU A 67 -3.63 15.29 -2.76
CA GLU A 67 -3.03 14.24 -3.58
C GLU A 67 -3.25 12.85 -2.96
N ARG A 68 -2.98 12.70 -1.66
CA ARG A 68 -3.23 11.43 -0.95
C ARG A 68 -4.71 11.09 -0.89
N ARG A 69 -5.60 12.08 -0.68
CA ARG A 69 -7.05 11.86 -0.74
C ARG A 69 -7.47 11.31 -2.10
N SER A 70 -6.92 11.87 -3.18
CA SER A 70 -7.18 11.42 -4.56
C SER A 70 -6.72 9.98 -4.78
N VAL A 71 -5.52 9.62 -4.34
CA VAL A 71 -4.99 8.23 -4.45
C VAL A 71 -5.89 7.24 -3.71
N PHE A 72 -6.30 7.56 -2.49
CA PHE A 72 -7.18 6.69 -1.70
C PHE A 72 -8.55 6.51 -2.37
N ARG A 73 -9.14 7.58 -2.90
CA ARG A 73 -10.40 7.51 -3.67
C ARG A 73 -10.25 6.69 -4.94
N LYS A 74 -9.15 6.87 -5.68
CA LYS A 74 -8.83 6.08 -6.87
C LYS A 74 -8.77 4.60 -6.53
N VAL A 75 -7.95 4.21 -5.54
CA VAL A 75 -7.79 2.80 -5.13
C VAL A 75 -9.11 2.20 -4.65
N TYR A 76 -9.93 2.97 -3.93
CA TYR A 76 -11.23 2.50 -3.44
C TYR A 76 -12.27 2.29 -4.55
N ALA A 77 -12.30 3.16 -5.56
CA ALA A 77 -13.32 3.16 -6.60
C ALA A 77 -12.93 2.34 -7.85
N ASP A 78 -11.64 2.25 -8.17
CA ASP A 78 -11.16 1.61 -9.39
C ASP A 78 -11.14 0.07 -9.23
N PRO A 79 -11.90 -0.68 -10.06
CA PRO A 79 -11.95 -2.13 -9.98
C PRO A 79 -10.60 -2.82 -10.25
N ALA A 80 -9.63 -2.15 -10.86
CA ALA A 80 -8.29 -2.68 -11.08
C ALA A 80 -7.59 -3.10 -9.77
N TYR A 81 -7.85 -2.38 -8.67
CA TYR A 81 -7.26 -2.68 -7.36
C TYR A 81 -8.02 -3.74 -6.57
N LYS A 82 -9.18 -4.20 -7.03
CA LYS A 82 -10.03 -5.15 -6.27
C LYS A 82 -9.30 -6.42 -5.89
N LYS A 83 -8.47 -6.96 -6.80
CA LYS A 83 -7.67 -8.16 -6.54
C LYS A 83 -6.63 -7.90 -5.45
N GLU A 84 -5.89 -6.80 -5.56
CA GLU A 84 -4.84 -6.42 -4.61
C GLU A 84 -5.41 -6.15 -3.22
N ILE A 85 -6.53 -5.41 -3.14
CA ILE A 85 -7.27 -5.19 -1.90
C ILE A 85 -7.71 -6.52 -1.29
N SER A 86 -8.25 -7.45 -2.09
CA SER A 86 -8.69 -8.76 -1.59
C SER A 86 -7.52 -9.60 -1.06
N THR A 87 -6.39 -9.61 -1.76
CA THR A 87 -5.16 -10.27 -1.30
C THR A 87 -4.66 -9.64 0.00
N MET A 88 -4.65 -8.31 0.08
CA MET A 88 -4.25 -7.59 1.29
C MET A 88 -5.21 -7.86 2.46
N LYS A 89 -6.52 -7.96 2.21
CA LYS A 89 -7.49 -8.36 3.25
C LYS A 89 -7.16 -9.73 3.81
N ALA A 90 -6.86 -10.70 2.95
CA ALA A 90 -6.47 -12.05 3.39
C ALA A 90 -5.19 -12.00 4.24
N PHE A 91 -4.18 -11.27 3.79
CA PHE A 91 -2.91 -11.10 4.52
C PHE A 91 -3.11 -10.46 5.90
N LEU A 92 -3.91 -9.40 6.00
CA LEU A 92 -4.22 -8.74 7.29
C LEU A 92 -5.02 -9.62 8.26
N LEU A 93 -5.69 -10.65 7.73
CA LEU A 93 -6.43 -11.64 8.52
C LEU A 93 -5.55 -12.83 8.97
N GLU A 94 -4.27 -12.86 8.62
CA GLU A 94 -3.34 -13.85 9.15
C GLU A 94 -2.76 -13.40 10.51
N PRO A 95 -2.50 -14.32 11.45
CA PRO A 95 -1.72 -14.01 12.65
C PRO A 95 -0.26 -13.65 12.30
N PRO A 96 0.38 -12.69 12.99
CA PRO A 96 -0.12 -11.91 14.14
C PRO A 96 -0.87 -10.64 13.74
N LEU A 97 -0.99 -10.35 12.43
CA LEU A 97 -1.57 -9.10 11.90
C LEU A 97 -3.03 -8.90 12.28
N THR A 98 -3.76 -9.99 12.51
CA THR A 98 -5.13 -9.94 13.06
C THR A 98 -5.25 -9.14 14.35
N HIS A 99 -4.24 -9.18 15.23
CA HIS A 99 -4.23 -8.39 16.46
C HIS A 99 -4.04 -6.90 16.15
N VAL A 100 -3.09 -6.58 15.27
CA VAL A 100 -2.84 -5.20 14.81
C VAL A 100 -4.08 -4.63 14.11
N LEU A 101 -4.72 -5.42 13.26
CA LEU A 101 -5.94 -5.05 12.56
C LEU A 101 -7.08 -4.75 13.54
N ARG A 102 -7.23 -5.54 14.61
CA ARG A 102 -8.21 -5.26 15.66
C ARG A 102 -7.96 -3.90 16.30
N ASP A 103 -6.71 -3.59 16.62
CA ASP A 103 -6.34 -2.30 17.22
C ASP A 103 -6.58 -1.13 16.25
N ILE A 104 -6.31 -1.32 14.95
CA ILE A 104 -6.63 -0.36 13.90
C ILE A 104 -8.14 -0.10 13.85
N CYS A 105 -8.97 -1.15 13.82
CA CYS A 105 -10.43 -0.98 13.79
C CYS A 105 -10.96 -0.25 15.04
N GLU A 106 -10.36 -0.48 16.21
CA GLU A 106 -10.71 0.21 17.44
C GLU A 106 -10.23 1.67 17.48
N ASN A 107 -9.11 2.00 16.83
CA ASN A 107 -8.67 3.39 16.72
C ASN A 107 -9.49 4.18 15.69
N LEU A 108 -9.88 3.54 14.58
CA LEU A 108 -10.84 4.11 13.63
C LEU A 108 -12.22 4.34 14.24
N ARG A 109 -12.59 3.61 15.30
CA ARG A 109 -13.81 3.89 16.11
C ARG A 109 -13.73 5.25 16.78
N LYS A 110 -12.58 5.60 17.37
CA LYS A 110 -12.41 6.81 18.20
C LYS A 110 -12.42 8.11 17.39
N THR A 111 -12.12 8.04 16.09
CA THR A 111 -12.18 9.19 15.18
C THR A 111 -13.59 9.42 14.59
N SER A 112 -14.58 8.58 14.93
CA SER A 112 -16.00 8.83 14.63
C SER A 112 -16.54 9.96 15.53
N PRO A 113 -17.35 10.91 15.01
CA PRO A 113 -17.89 12.04 15.80
C PRO A 113 -18.76 11.62 17.00
N ASP A 114 -19.24 10.37 17.04
CA ASP A 114 -19.91 9.78 18.21
C ASP A 114 -18.95 9.24 19.28
N GLY A 115 -17.64 9.48 19.13
CA GLY A 115 -16.54 8.95 19.95
C GLY A 115 -16.46 9.45 21.40
N TYR A 116 -17.50 10.13 21.89
CA TYR A 116 -17.74 10.38 23.31
C TYR A 116 -19.25 10.24 23.59
N ARG A 117 -19.67 9.03 23.96
CA ARG A 117 -20.79 8.86 24.88
C ARG A 117 -20.60 7.63 25.74
#